data_AF-A0A0Q9PWT7-F1
#
_entry.id   AF-A0A0Q9PWT7-F1
#
_cell.length_a   1.000
_cell.length_b   1.000
_cell.length_c   1.000
_cell.angle_alpha   90.00
_cell.angle_beta   90.00
_cell.angle_gamma   90.00
#
_symmetry.space_group_name_H-M   'P 1'
#
loop_
_entity.id
_entity.type
_entity.pdbx_description
1 polymer ?
#
loop_
_entity_poly.entity_id
_entity_poly.type
_entity_poly.pdbx_seq_one_letter_code
_entity_poly.pdbx_strand_id
1 'polypeptide(L)'
;MDVEHSSGTAEVDLREFVVRPDATVVGDDGVGGVLVASLTYAGRLARRVGELVGVGDLRSIEVVGRRRLTVGVTWTPAGEGTYRAVDAALPARLVPAFTVVGAVDTSAAVGHCLTRVLGVEGVRWAVLVLIDSRVVAAEGERHDAPHLAEAGNRVLAVLGSLGDRHATGFVRLGFEQDAVVGAQVGRHALVVRCGATDDAVLLAVLDEVRAVLAGHDLSLVPPPAAPEVDKVPAAAAVDAPVVAPPPLVGARFGGGQRAERPRRGRFAR
;
A
#
# COMPACT_ATOMS: atom_id res chain seq x y z
N MET A 1 -33.43 -47.46 16.30
CA MET A 1 -33.40 -45.99 16.45
C MET A 1 -32.18 -45.55 15.66
N ASP A 2 -32.36 -45.47 14.35
CA ASP A 2 -31.27 -45.17 13.41
C ASP A 2 -31.12 -43.67 13.33
N VAL A 3 -29.98 -43.17 13.83
CA VAL A 3 -29.60 -41.77 13.72
C VAL A 3 -28.89 -41.61 12.38
N GLU A 4 -29.65 -41.28 11.34
CA GLU A 4 -29.11 -40.79 10.08
C GLU A 4 -28.24 -39.56 10.33
N HIS A 5 -26.93 -39.75 10.26
CA HIS A 5 -25.97 -38.66 10.21
C HIS A 5 -26.03 -38.07 8.80
N SER A 6 -26.91 -37.08 8.61
CA SER A 6 -26.88 -36.19 7.45
C SER A 6 -25.59 -35.39 7.49
N SER A 7 -24.54 -35.95 6.89
CA SER A 7 -23.31 -35.23 6.55
C SER A 7 -23.62 -34.24 5.43
N GLY A 8 -24.22 -33.11 5.79
CA GLY A 8 -24.33 -31.95 4.92
C GLY A 8 -22.92 -31.44 4.66
N THR A 9 -22.37 -31.73 3.48
CA THR A 9 -21.24 -31.01 2.92
C THR A 9 -21.61 -29.53 2.92
N ALA A 10 -21.01 -28.74 3.81
CA ALA A 10 -21.14 -27.30 3.79
C ALA A 10 -20.78 -26.82 2.38
N GLU A 11 -21.78 -26.34 1.65
CA GLU A 11 -21.63 -25.87 0.28
C GLU A 11 -20.62 -24.72 0.31
N VAL A 12 -19.46 -24.93 -0.31
CA VAL A 12 -18.39 -23.93 -0.35
C VAL A 12 -18.87 -22.83 -1.30
N ASP A 13 -19.26 -21.68 -0.74
CA ASP A 13 -19.59 -20.45 -1.50
C ASP A 13 -18.31 -19.88 -2.13
N LEU A 14 -17.87 -20.55 -3.19
CA LEU A 14 -16.75 -20.23 -4.04
C LEU A 14 -17.25 -19.51 -5.28
N ARG A 15 -16.64 -18.37 -5.58
CA ARG A 15 -16.97 -17.55 -6.75
C ARG A 15 -15.72 -17.31 -7.56
N GLU A 16 -15.80 -17.52 -8.87
CA GLU A 16 -14.69 -17.29 -9.78
C GLU A 16 -15.12 -16.32 -10.88
N PHE A 17 -14.32 -15.29 -11.12
CA PHE A 17 -14.56 -14.33 -12.18
C PHE A 17 -13.26 -13.76 -12.74
N VAL A 18 -13.34 -13.22 -13.95
CA VAL A 18 -12.22 -12.58 -14.66
C VAL A 18 -12.60 -11.16 -15.04
N VAL A 19 -11.72 -10.21 -14.71
CA VAL A 19 -11.82 -8.81 -15.12
C VAL A 19 -10.74 -8.54 -16.16
N ARG A 20 -11.16 -8.12 -17.35
CA ARG A 20 -10.26 -7.81 -18.47
C ARG A 20 -9.84 -6.33 -18.46
N PRO A 21 -8.79 -5.97 -19.25
CA PRO A 21 -8.32 -4.59 -19.40
C PRO A 21 -9.39 -3.58 -19.79
N ASP A 22 -10.33 -3.99 -20.65
CA ASP A 22 -11.47 -3.20 -21.14
C ASP A 22 -12.63 -3.11 -20.12
N ALA A 23 -12.39 -3.53 -18.87
CA ALA A 23 -13.35 -3.65 -17.79
C ALA A 23 -14.51 -4.63 -18.06
N THR A 24 -14.41 -5.47 -19.09
CA THR A 24 -15.36 -6.57 -19.27
C THR A 24 -15.15 -7.65 -18.22
N VAL A 25 -16.26 -8.22 -17.75
CA VAL A 25 -16.30 -9.18 -16.65
C VAL A 25 -16.87 -10.49 -17.16
N VAL A 26 -16.22 -11.60 -16.84
CA VAL A 26 -16.65 -12.96 -17.21
C VAL A 26 -16.73 -13.81 -15.95
N GLY A 27 -17.83 -14.53 -15.74
CA GLY A 27 -18.01 -15.44 -14.60
C GLY A 27 -18.64 -14.82 -13.34
N ASP A 28 -18.79 -13.49 -13.30
CA ASP A 28 -19.55 -12.83 -12.22
C ASP A 28 -21.06 -12.93 -12.49
N ASP A 29 -21.82 -13.35 -11.49
CA ASP A 29 -23.29 -13.46 -11.50
C ASP A 29 -23.99 -12.11 -11.23
N GLY A 30 -23.21 -11.02 -11.22
CA GLY A 30 -23.65 -9.66 -10.91
C GLY A 30 -23.63 -9.34 -9.41
N VAL A 31 -23.30 -10.30 -8.55
CA VAL A 31 -23.19 -10.10 -7.10
C VAL A 31 -21.81 -9.53 -6.73
N GLY A 32 -20.77 -9.78 -7.54
CA GLY A 32 -19.42 -9.23 -7.35
C GLY A 32 -19.38 -7.71 -7.44
N GLY A 33 -20.16 -7.10 -8.33
CA GLY A 33 -20.49 -5.67 -8.36
C GLY A 33 -19.32 -4.72 -8.04
N VAL A 34 -19.33 -4.15 -6.84
CA VAL A 34 -18.32 -3.19 -6.35
C VAL A 34 -16.91 -3.78 -6.31
N LEU A 35 -16.77 -5.06 -5.95
CA LEU A 35 -15.46 -5.73 -5.88
C LEU A 35 -14.79 -5.75 -7.26
N VAL A 36 -15.57 -6.09 -8.29
CA VAL A 36 -15.09 -6.15 -9.67
C VAL A 36 -14.60 -4.78 -10.15
N ALA A 37 -15.37 -3.72 -9.88
CA ALA A 37 -15.00 -2.35 -10.21
C ALA A 37 -13.73 -1.89 -9.46
N SER A 38 -13.59 -2.29 -8.20
CA SER A 38 -12.44 -1.93 -7.36
C SER A 38 -11.14 -2.63 -7.77
N LEU A 39 -11.20 -3.84 -8.35
CA LEU A 39 -9.99 -4.63 -8.64
C LEU A 39 -9.03 -3.96 -9.62
N THR A 40 -9.55 -3.34 -10.68
CA THR A 40 -8.69 -2.64 -11.66
C THR A 40 -7.96 -1.47 -11.01
N TYR A 41 -8.64 -0.74 -10.12
CA TYR A 41 -8.03 0.35 -9.38
C TYR A 41 -7.01 -0.15 -8.34
N ALA A 42 -7.40 -1.14 -7.53
CA ALA A 42 -6.54 -1.76 -6.54
C ALA A 42 -5.28 -2.38 -7.17
N GLY A 43 -5.41 -3.05 -8.31
CA GLY A 43 -4.29 -3.63 -9.05
C GLY A 43 -3.30 -2.59 -9.55
N ARG A 44 -3.78 -1.45 -10.06
CA ARG A 44 -2.89 -0.32 -10.46
C ARG A 44 -2.15 0.27 -9.26
N LEU A 45 -2.83 0.44 -8.13
CA LEU A 45 -2.18 0.92 -6.90
C LEU A 45 -1.14 -0.08 -6.39
N ALA A 46 -1.50 -1.36 -6.33
CA ALA A 46 -0.62 -2.43 -5.89
C ALA A 46 0.62 -2.56 -6.78
N ARG A 47 0.48 -2.40 -8.10
CA ARG A 47 1.62 -2.32 -9.01
C ARG A 47 2.57 -1.19 -8.65
N ARG A 48 2.05 0.01 -8.38
CA ARG A 48 2.86 1.16 -7.95
C ARG A 48 3.57 0.90 -6.62
N VAL A 49 2.95 0.17 -5.69
CA VAL A 49 3.65 -0.26 -4.46
C VAL A 49 4.92 -1.04 -4.81
N GLY A 50 4.83 -2.01 -5.74
CA GLY A 50 5.97 -2.81 -6.18
C GLY A 50 7.13 -2.00 -6.75
N GLU A 51 6.81 -0.96 -7.53
CA GLU A 51 7.79 -0.01 -8.06
C GLU A 51 8.45 0.82 -6.94
N LEU A 52 7.67 1.31 -5.98
CA LEU A 52 8.17 2.14 -4.88
C LEU A 52 9.09 1.37 -3.93
N VAL A 53 8.87 0.06 -3.76
CA VAL A 53 9.69 -0.80 -2.88
C VAL A 53 10.72 -1.65 -3.64
N GLY A 54 10.73 -1.56 -4.97
CA GLY A 54 11.70 -2.25 -5.84
C GLY A 54 11.60 -3.78 -5.83
N VAL A 55 10.39 -4.35 -5.86
CA VAL A 55 10.15 -5.82 -5.82
C VAL A 55 9.62 -6.43 -7.12
N GLY A 56 9.57 -5.63 -8.19
CA GLY A 56 9.16 -6.06 -9.53
C GLY A 56 7.66 -5.93 -9.79
N ASP A 57 7.20 -6.64 -10.83
CA ASP A 57 5.79 -6.56 -11.27
C ASP A 57 4.85 -7.37 -10.34
N LEU A 58 3.63 -6.85 -10.16
CA LEU A 58 2.59 -7.50 -9.38
C LEU A 58 2.11 -8.78 -10.08
N ARG A 59 2.10 -9.91 -9.37
CA ARG A 59 1.67 -11.23 -9.86
C ARG A 59 0.39 -11.72 -9.19
N SER A 60 0.17 -11.36 -7.93
CA SER A 60 -1.06 -11.74 -7.23
C SER A 60 -1.49 -10.70 -6.20
N ILE A 61 -2.79 -10.68 -5.93
CA ILE A 61 -3.38 -9.98 -4.79
C ILE A 61 -4.14 -11.02 -3.99
N GLU A 62 -3.86 -11.10 -2.72
CA GLU A 62 -4.57 -11.96 -1.79
C GLU A 62 -5.11 -11.12 -0.65
N VAL A 63 -6.39 -11.29 -0.33
CA VAL A 63 -7.04 -10.62 0.79
C VAL A 63 -7.53 -11.68 1.75
N VAL A 64 -7.11 -11.59 3.00
CA VAL A 64 -7.48 -12.52 4.06
C VAL A 64 -8.30 -11.77 5.10
N GLY A 65 -9.54 -12.20 5.30
CA GLY A 65 -10.44 -11.67 6.34
C GLY A 65 -11.53 -12.68 6.67
N ARG A 66 -12.80 -12.25 6.63
CA ARG A 66 -13.94 -13.18 6.70
C ARG A 66 -14.11 -14.02 5.44
N ARG A 67 -13.58 -13.51 4.33
CA ARG A 67 -13.47 -14.19 3.06
C ARG A 67 -12.02 -14.15 2.60
N ARG A 68 -11.62 -15.11 1.78
CA ARG A 68 -10.34 -15.15 1.08
C ARG A 68 -10.60 -14.77 -0.37
N LEU A 69 -10.04 -13.65 -0.78
CA LEU A 69 -10.01 -13.27 -2.19
C LEU A 69 -8.61 -13.53 -2.71
N THR A 70 -8.46 -14.41 -3.69
CA THR A 70 -7.19 -14.68 -4.38
C THR A 70 -7.30 -14.22 -5.82
N VAL A 71 -6.42 -13.32 -6.23
CA VAL A 71 -6.42 -12.72 -7.57
C VAL A 71 -5.08 -12.98 -8.23
N GLY A 72 -5.08 -13.70 -9.34
CA GLY A 72 -3.95 -13.77 -10.26
C GLY A 72 -3.95 -12.56 -11.19
N VAL A 73 -2.79 -11.93 -11.38
CA VAL A 73 -2.64 -10.71 -12.18
C VAL A 73 -1.71 -10.96 -13.36
N THR A 74 -2.17 -10.62 -14.55
CA THR A 74 -1.37 -10.66 -15.77
C THR A 74 -1.37 -9.28 -16.43
N TRP A 75 -0.19 -8.78 -16.79
CA TRP A 75 -0.04 -7.45 -17.39
C TRP A 75 0.20 -7.53 -18.89
N THR A 76 -0.42 -6.64 -19.65
CA THR A 76 -0.06 -6.38 -21.04
C THR A 76 1.21 -5.50 -21.11
N PRO A 77 1.92 -5.47 -22.25
CA PRO A 77 3.04 -4.55 -22.44
C PRO A 77 2.65 -3.07 -22.32
N ALA A 78 1.39 -2.72 -22.58
CA ALA A 78 0.84 -1.39 -22.38
C ALA A 78 0.55 -1.06 -20.89
N GLY A 79 0.75 -2.03 -20.00
CA GLY A 79 0.58 -1.89 -18.56
C GLY A 79 -0.86 -2.06 -18.07
N GLU A 80 -1.71 -2.69 -18.87
CA GLU A 80 -3.09 -2.99 -18.50
C GLU A 80 -3.18 -4.38 -17.86
N GLY A 81 -3.95 -4.50 -16.77
CA GLY A 81 -4.06 -5.72 -15.99
C GLY A 81 -5.27 -6.56 -16.38
N THR A 82 -5.09 -7.87 -16.45
CA THR A 82 -6.17 -8.87 -16.39
C THR A 82 -6.14 -9.52 -15.01
N TYR A 83 -7.30 -9.65 -14.37
CA TYR A 83 -7.44 -10.13 -13.00
C TYR A 83 -8.32 -11.38 -13.00
N ARG A 84 -7.77 -12.53 -12.60
CA ARG A 84 -8.55 -13.76 -12.35
C ARG A 84 -8.73 -13.89 -10.85
N ALA A 85 -9.96 -13.73 -10.38
CA ALA A 85 -10.30 -13.71 -8.97
C ALA A 85 -11.06 -14.97 -8.55
N VAL A 86 -10.71 -15.49 -7.39
CA VAL A 86 -11.45 -16.53 -6.66
C VAL A 86 -11.78 -15.98 -5.28
N ASP A 87 -13.07 -15.91 -4.95
CA ASP A 87 -13.56 -15.45 -3.65
C ASP A 87 -14.22 -16.62 -2.90
N ALA A 88 -13.68 -16.99 -1.74
CA ALA A 88 -14.18 -18.07 -0.90
C ALA A 88 -14.47 -17.59 0.51
N ALA A 89 -15.56 -18.07 1.11
CA ALA A 89 -15.81 -17.86 2.53
C ALA A 89 -14.75 -18.56 3.39
N LEU A 90 -14.26 -17.89 4.43
CA LEU A 90 -13.40 -18.52 5.43
C LEU A 90 -14.21 -18.87 6.68
N PRO A 91 -13.86 -19.95 7.39
CA PRO A 91 -14.48 -20.25 8.68
C PRO A 91 -14.25 -19.09 9.65
N ALA A 92 -15.27 -18.81 10.47
CA ALA A 92 -15.17 -17.77 11.50
C ALA A 92 -13.99 -18.09 12.43
N ARG A 93 -13.08 -17.13 12.55
CA ARG A 93 -11.88 -17.27 13.38
C ARG A 93 -12.10 -16.64 14.74
N LEU A 94 -11.65 -17.31 15.79
CA LEU A 94 -11.55 -16.71 17.12
C LEU A 94 -10.29 -15.83 17.16
N VAL A 95 -10.49 -14.52 17.28
CA VAL A 95 -9.40 -13.58 17.53
C VAL A 95 -9.07 -13.63 19.02
N PRO A 96 -7.83 -13.95 19.41
CA PRO A 96 -7.46 -13.97 20.82
C PRO A 96 -7.68 -12.60 21.47
N ALA A 97 -8.17 -12.59 22.71
CA ALA A 97 -8.19 -11.38 23.51
C ALA A 97 -6.78 -11.17 24.10
N PHE A 98 -6.14 -10.06 23.79
CA PHE A 98 -4.84 -9.71 24.36
C PHE A 98 -5.04 -8.76 25.53
N THR A 99 -4.42 -9.06 26.68
CA THR A 99 -4.34 -8.13 27.80
C THR A 99 -3.00 -7.40 27.70
N VAL A 100 -3.05 -6.11 27.38
CA VAL A 100 -1.86 -5.27 27.30
C VAL A 100 -1.49 -4.84 28.72
N VAL A 101 -0.37 -5.33 29.24
CA VAL A 101 0.13 -4.95 30.58
C VAL A 101 1.22 -3.91 30.42
N GLY A 102 0.99 -2.69 30.93
CA GLY A 102 2.07 -1.71 31.17
C GLY A 102 2.45 -0.77 30.03
N ALA A 103 1.66 -0.64 28.97
CA ALA A 103 1.97 0.30 27.89
C ALA A 103 1.59 1.74 28.28
N VAL A 104 2.49 2.44 28.99
CA VAL A 104 2.37 3.89 29.27
C VAL A 104 3.01 4.72 28.14
N ASP A 105 3.95 4.14 27.39
CA ASP A 105 4.67 4.80 26.30
C ASP A 105 4.28 4.20 24.93
N THR A 106 3.65 5.03 24.10
CA THR A 106 3.26 4.67 22.73
C THR A 106 4.46 4.30 21.85
N SER A 107 5.60 4.97 22.01
CA SER A 107 6.77 4.71 21.16
C SER A 107 7.35 3.33 21.44
N ALA A 108 7.44 2.96 22.73
CA ALA A 108 7.85 1.62 23.15
C ALA A 108 6.87 0.54 22.66
N ALA A 109 5.56 0.79 22.73
CA ALA A 109 4.55 -0.13 22.22
C ALA A 109 4.67 -0.36 20.71
N VAL A 110 4.90 0.70 19.93
CA VAL A 110 5.13 0.61 18.48
C VAL A 110 6.42 -0.16 18.17
N GLY A 111 7.53 0.15 18.84
CA GLY A 111 8.80 -0.55 18.67
C GLY A 111 8.69 -2.05 18.98
N HIS A 112 8.01 -2.39 20.09
CA HIS A 112 7.69 -3.77 20.44
C HIS A 112 6.90 -4.47 19.33
N CYS A 113 5.82 -3.85 18.84
CA CYS A 113 4.99 -4.40 17.76
C CYS A 113 5.80 -4.68 16.49
N LEU A 114 6.66 -3.74 16.07
CA LEU A 114 7.49 -3.93 14.88
C LEU A 114 8.54 -5.02 15.07
N THR A 115 9.13 -5.13 16.26
CA THR A 115 10.05 -6.24 16.60
C THR A 115 9.33 -7.60 16.54
N ARG A 116 8.08 -7.67 17.04
CA ARG A 116 7.27 -8.89 16.96
C ARG A 116 6.99 -9.29 15.51
N VAL A 117 6.68 -8.33 14.64
CA VAL A 117 6.47 -8.56 13.20
C VAL A 117 7.76 -9.01 12.52
N LEU A 118 8.89 -8.39 12.81
CA LEU A 118 10.20 -8.81 12.28
C LEU A 118 10.62 -10.22 12.74
N GLY A 119 10.14 -10.65 13.90
CA GLY A 119 10.39 -12.00 14.41
C GLY A 119 9.66 -13.11 13.62
N VAL A 120 8.76 -12.76 12.71
CA VAL A 120 8.09 -13.71 11.82
C VAL A 120 9.04 -14.11 10.69
N GLU A 121 9.20 -15.42 10.48
CA GLU A 121 10.08 -15.95 9.44
C GLU A 121 9.71 -15.40 8.05
N GLY A 122 10.74 -14.97 7.31
CA GLY A 122 10.60 -14.41 5.97
C GLY A 122 10.32 -12.90 5.93
N VAL A 123 10.04 -12.25 7.06
CA VAL A 123 9.88 -10.78 7.11
C VAL A 123 11.25 -10.10 7.01
N ARG A 124 11.37 -9.15 6.07
CA ARG A 124 12.60 -8.37 5.84
C ARG A 124 12.56 -6.99 6.50
N TRP A 125 11.41 -6.32 6.39
CA TRP A 125 11.15 -5.05 7.06
C TRP A 125 9.67 -4.86 7.35
N ALA A 126 9.40 -4.02 8.35
CA ALA A 126 8.05 -3.59 8.71
C ALA A 126 8.02 -2.07 8.92
N VAL A 127 6.93 -1.41 8.55
CA VAL A 127 6.72 0.04 8.72
C VAL A 127 5.29 0.32 9.14
N LEU A 128 5.13 1.22 10.10
CA LEU A 128 3.84 1.76 10.50
C LEU A 128 3.68 3.17 9.92
N VAL A 129 2.70 3.33 9.03
CA VAL A 129 2.40 4.58 8.32
C VAL A 129 1.04 5.11 8.77
N LEU A 130 1.02 6.37 9.15
CA LEU A 130 -0.20 7.07 9.52
C LEU A 130 -1.05 7.43 8.29
N ILE A 131 -2.32 7.78 8.53
CA ILE A 131 -3.25 8.16 7.47
C ILE A 131 -2.87 9.50 6.80
N ASP A 132 -2.10 10.33 7.51
CA ASP A 132 -1.56 11.59 7.02
C ASP A 132 -0.23 11.41 6.26
N SER A 133 0.12 10.18 5.89
CA SER A 133 1.38 9.81 5.21
C SER A 133 2.64 9.87 6.08
N ARG A 134 2.53 10.10 7.40
CA ARG A 134 3.71 10.11 8.27
C ARG A 134 4.15 8.69 8.62
N VAL A 135 5.44 8.39 8.45
CA VAL A 135 6.03 7.16 9.00
C VAL A 135 6.23 7.34 10.50
N VAL A 136 5.62 6.48 11.31
CA VAL A 136 5.75 6.48 12.78
C VAL A 136 7.04 5.80 13.19
N ALA A 137 7.22 4.61 12.65
CA ALA A 137 8.35 3.75 12.95
C ALA A 137 8.49 2.78 11.79
N ALA A 138 9.70 2.31 11.60
CA ALA A 138 9.98 1.19 10.73
C ALA A 138 11.09 0.37 11.39
N GLU A 139 11.30 -0.86 10.93
CA GLU A 139 12.35 -1.75 11.43
C GLU A 139 12.77 -2.72 10.33
N GLY A 140 14.01 -3.23 10.38
CA GLY A 140 14.52 -4.27 9.47
C GLY A 140 15.48 -3.76 8.39
N GLU A 141 15.74 -4.58 7.38
CA GLU A 141 16.67 -4.30 6.27
C GLU A 141 16.09 -3.26 5.31
N ARG A 142 16.07 -2.01 5.75
CA ARG A 142 15.65 -0.87 4.94
C ARG A 142 16.80 -0.49 4.02
N HIS A 143 16.73 -0.95 2.78
CA HIS A 143 17.43 -0.26 1.70
C HIS A 143 16.68 1.05 1.52
N ASP A 144 17.31 2.17 1.87
CA ASP A 144 16.77 3.54 1.82
C ASP A 144 15.59 3.68 0.87
N ALA A 145 14.37 3.49 1.40
CA ALA A 145 13.15 3.55 0.63
C ALA A 145 12.56 4.94 0.88
N PRO A 146 12.93 5.98 0.10
CA PRO A 146 12.40 7.34 0.26
C PRO A 146 10.87 7.40 0.08
N HIS A 147 10.26 6.30 -0.36
CA HIS A 147 8.86 6.20 -0.71
C HIS A 147 8.02 5.32 0.25
N LEU A 148 8.52 4.97 1.45
CA LEU A 148 7.74 4.15 2.41
C LEU A 148 6.40 4.79 2.79
N ALA A 149 6.38 6.11 2.96
CA ALA A 149 5.15 6.86 3.21
C ALA A 149 4.14 6.69 2.07
N GLU A 150 4.61 6.84 0.82
CA GLU A 150 3.75 6.66 -0.35
C GLU A 150 3.28 5.21 -0.50
N ALA A 151 4.16 4.24 -0.31
CA ALA A 151 3.82 2.82 -0.32
C ALA A 151 2.73 2.51 0.72
N GLY A 152 2.86 3.03 1.94
CA GLY A 152 1.86 2.92 3.00
C GLY A 152 0.49 3.48 2.59
N ASN A 153 0.46 4.67 2.02
CA ASN A 153 -0.79 5.28 1.53
C ASN A 153 -1.44 4.46 0.42
N ARG A 154 -0.65 3.94 -0.52
CA ARG A 154 -1.16 3.11 -1.62
C ARG A 154 -1.71 1.79 -1.09
N VAL A 155 -1.04 1.18 -0.10
CA VAL A 155 -1.54 -0.02 0.58
C VAL A 155 -2.84 0.26 1.33
N LEU A 156 -2.96 1.39 2.04
CA LEU A 156 -4.23 1.82 2.65
C LEU A 156 -5.34 1.97 1.61
N ALA A 157 -5.04 2.59 0.47
CA ALA A 157 -6.01 2.75 -0.61
C ALA A 157 -6.42 1.39 -1.20
N VAL A 158 -5.50 0.42 -1.32
CA VAL A 158 -5.83 -0.96 -1.73
C VAL A 158 -6.74 -1.63 -0.70
N LEU A 159 -6.39 -1.56 0.59
CA LEU A 159 -7.21 -2.10 1.69
C LEU A 159 -8.64 -1.52 1.66
N GLY A 160 -8.76 -0.20 1.53
CA GLY A 160 -10.05 0.48 1.44
C GLY A 160 -10.84 0.15 0.17
N SER A 161 -10.15 -0.07 -0.96
CA SER A 161 -10.80 -0.39 -2.24
C SER A 161 -11.37 -1.80 -2.27
N LEU A 162 -10.67 -2.76 -1.66
CA LEU A 162 -11.08 -4.16 -1.60
C LEU A 162 -12.08 -4.43 -0.46
N GLY A 163 -12.36 -3.42 0.37
CA GLY A 163 -13.52 -3.32 1.25
C GLY A 163 -13.43 -4.06 2.59
N ASP A 164 -14.22 -3.59 3.57
CA ASP A 164 -14.30 -4.10 4.95
C ASP A 164 -14.75 -5.56 5.06
N ARG A 165 -15.43 -6.09 4.03
CA ARG A 165 -15.89 -7.49 4.02
C ARG A 165 -14.72 -8.47 3.84
N HIS A 166 -13.64 -8.02 3.21
CA HIS A 166 -12.51 -8.85 2.83
C HIS A 166 -11.25 -8.50 3.63
N ALA A 167 -11.06 -7.25 4.06
CA ALA A 167 -9.80 -6.76 4.66
C ALA A 167 -9.74 -6.72 6.21
N THR A 168 -10.51 -7.54 6.93
CA THR A 168 -10.39 -7.59 8.41
C THR A 168 -9.07 -8.21 8.89
N GLY A 169 -8.35 -8.95 8.04
CA GLY A 169 -7.06 -9.57 8.34
C GLY A 169 -5.89 -8.81 7.70
N PHE A 170 -5.59 -9.06 6.43
CA PHE A 170 -4.55 -8.32 5.69
C PHE A 170 -4.73 -8.48 4.18
N VAL A 171 -4.02 -7.66 3.42
CA VAL A 171 -3.81 -7.83 1.98
C VAL A 171 -2.36 -8.24 1.77
N ARG A 172 -2.11 -9.29 0.99
CA ARG A 172 -0.80 -9.66 0.47
C ARG A 172 -0.74 -9.36 -1.01
N LEU A 173 0.25 -8.57 -1.39
CA LEU A 173 0.59 -8.24 -2.76
C LEU A 173 1.80 -9.07 -3.14
N GLY A 174 1.61 -10.10 -3.97
CA GLY A 174 2.70 -10.95 -4.45
C GLY A 174 3.35 -10.33 -5.69
N PHE A 175 4.65 -10.09 -5.63
CA PHE A 175 5.44 -9.59 -6.75
C PHE A 175 6.43 -10.67 -7.22
N GLU A 176 7.22 -10.36 -8.24
CA GLU A 176 8.22 -11.28 -8.79
C GLU A 176 9.29 -11.70 -7.79
N GLN A 177 9.72 -10.79 -6.93
CA GLN A 177 10.85 -11.01 -6.03
C GLN A 177 10.42 -11.36 -4.61
N ASP A 178 9.38 -10.70 -4.10
CA ASP A 178 8.90 -10.79 -2.73
C ASP A 178 7.40 -10.47 -2.67
N ALA A 179 6.82 -10.54 -1.48
CA ALA A 179 5.48 -10.03 -1.20
C ALA A 179 5.53 -8.76 -0.32
N VAL A 180 4.52 -7.91 -0.49
CA VAL A 180 4.21 -6.81 0.43
C VAL A 180 2.88 -7.11 1.10
N VAL A 181 2.88 -7.20 2.42
CA VAL A 181 1.68 -7.37 3.23
C VAL A 181 1.27 -6.03 3.81
N GLY A 182 -0.01 -5.70 3.69
CA GLY A 182 -0.65 -4.53 4.27
C GLY A 182 -1.73 -4.93 5.25
N ALA A 183 -1.68 -4.37 6.44
CA ALA A 183 -2.69 -4.58 7.47
C ALA A 183 -3.15 -3.24 8.05
N GLN A 184 -4.46 -3.08 8.22
CA GLN A 184 -5.00 -1.91 8.88
C GLN A 184 -4.85 -2.00 10.40
N VAL A 185 -4.33 -0.94 11.02
CA VAL A 185 -4.19 -0.75 12.47
C VAL A 185 -4.94 0.54 12.84
N GLY A 186 -6.19 0.41 13.30
CA GLY A 186 -7.08 1.56 13.47
C GLY A 186 -7.36 2.23 12.11
N ARG A 187 -6.86 3.46 11.93
CA ARG A 187 -6.93 4.21 10.65
C ARG A 187 -5.59 4.22 9.89
N HIS A 188 -4.60 3.48 10.37
CA HIS A 188 -3.21 3.50 9.94
C HIS A 188 -2.86 2.19 9.23
N ALA A 189 -1.75 2.16 8.50
CA ALA A 189 -1.27 0.94 7.84
C ALA A 189 0.01 0.44 8.49
N LEU A 190 0.02 -0.85 8.80
CA LEU A 190 1.23 -1.63 8.95
C LEU A 190 1.55 -2.26 7.59
N VAL A 191 2.73 -1.95 7.05
CA VAL A 191 3.22 -2.53 5.80
C VAL A 191 4.46 -3.35 6.08
N VAL A 192 4.53 -4.53 5.50
CA VAL A 192 5.59 -5.52 5.74
C VAL A 192 6.08 -6.03 4.39
N ARG A 193 7.38 -6.04 4.15
CA ARG A 193 7.95 -6.82 3.03
C ARG A 193 8.40 -8.16 3.56
N CYS A 194 7.96 -9.23 2.91
CA CYS A 194 8.30 -10.58 3.29
C CYS A 194 8.50 -11.49 2.07
N GLY A 195 9.29 -12.54 2.24
CA GLY A 195 9.37 -13.66 1.31
C GLY A 195 8.24 -14.66 1.56
N ALA A 196 8.59 -15.96 1.56
CA ALA A 196 7.68 -17.00 2.00
C ALA A 196 7.47 -16.90 3.53
N THR A 197 6.21 -16.81 3.95
CA THR A 197 5.82 -16.66 5.35
C THR A 197 4.51 -17.41 5.59
N ASP A 198 4.35 -18.00 6.76
CA ASP A 198 3.10 -18.64 7.19
C ASP A 198 2.02 -17.59 7.52
N ASP A 199 0.93 -17.61 6.76
CA ASP A 199 -0.23 -16.74 6.90
C ASP A 199 -0.85 -16.79 8.28
N ALA A 200 -0.89 -17.97 8.91
CA ALA A 200 -1.52 -18.15 10.22
C ALA A 200 -0.69 -17.45 11.31
N VAL A 201 0.63 -17.59 11.24
CA VAL A 201 1.57 -16.93 12.15
C VAL A 201 1.52 -15.41 11.95
N LEU A 202 1.60 -14.96 10.70
CA LEU A 202 1.54 -13.54 10.38
C LEU A 202 0.22 -12.92 10.85
N LEU A 203 -0.91 -13.57 10.58
CA LEU A 203 -2.22 -13.09 11.01
C LEU A 203 -2.33 -13.00 12.54
N ALA A 204 -1.79 -13.99 13.27
CA ALA A 204 -1.78 -13.97 14.74
C ALA A 204 -0.97 -12.79 15.29
N VAL A 205 0.21 -12.53 14.72
CA VAL A 205 1.04 -11.37 15.10
C VAL A 205 0.36 -10.05 14.73
N LEU A 206 -0.31 -9.96 13.59
CA LEU A 206 -1.05 -8.76 13.19
C LEU A 206 -2.22 -8.46 14.16
N ASP A 207 -2.90 -9.48 14.67
CA ASP A 207 -3.94 -9.28 15.69
C ASP A 207 -3.36 -8.83 17.03
N GLU A 208 -2.21 -9.40 17.44
CA GLU A 208 -1.47 -8.98 18.63
C GLU A 208 -1.12 -7.49 18.52
N VAL A 209 -0.56 -7.07 17.38
CA VAL A 209 -0.22 -5.66 17.10
C VAL A 209 -1.46 -4.77 17.17
N ARG A 210 -2.58 -5.17 16.55
CA ARG A 210 -3.84 -4.42 16.61
C ARG A 210 -4.33 -4.25 18.04
N ALA A 211 -4.28 -5.32 18.83
CA ALA A 211 -4.76 -5.29 20.20
C ALA A 211 -3.86 -4.42 21.09
N VAL A 212 -2.54 -4.49 20.92
CA VAL A 212 -1.58 -3.63 21.64
C VAL A 212 -1.78 -2.16 21.27
N LEU A 213 -1.93 -1.84 19.99
CA LEU A 213 -2.02 -0.46 19.52
C LEU A 213 -3.42 0.16 19.59
N ALA A 214 -4.49 -0.62 19.85
CA ALA A 214 -5.86 -0.12 19.88
C ALA A 214 -6.10 1.01 20.92
N GLY A 215 -5.37 0.98 22.04
CA GLY A 215 -5.47 1.98 23.11
C GLY A 215 -4.53 3.19 22.96
N HIS A 216 -3.72 3.23 21.90
CA HIS A 216 -2.64 4.20 21.76
C HIS A 216 -2.93 5.25 20.69
N ASP A 217 -2.63 6.51 20.99
CA ASP A 217 -2.65 7.57 19.98
C ASP A 217 -1.31 7.64 19.23
N LEU A 218 -1.27 7.01 18.06
CA LEU A 218 -0.11 6.97 17.18
C LEU A 218 0.29 8.35 16.61
N SER A 219 -0.58 9.36 16.72
CA SER A 219 -0.24 10.72 16.31
C SER A 219 0.74 11.42 17.26
N LEU A 220 0.85 10.94 18.50
CA LEU A 220 1.77 11.47 19.52
C LEU A 220 3.20 10.96 19.37
N VAL A 221 3.42 9.91 18.58
CA VAL A 221 4.77 9.37 18.37
C VAL A 221 5.56 10.33 17.48
N PRO A 222 6.75 10.79 17.90
CA PRO A 222 7.59 11.62 17.06
C PRO A 222 8.01 10.84 15.80
N PRO A 223 8.18 11.50 14.65
CA PRO A 223 8.70 10.83 13.46
C PRO A 223 10.08 10.24 13.77
N PRO A 224 10.46 9.13 13.11
CA PRO A 224 11.78 8.57 13.28
C PRO A 224 12.82 9.65 12.94
N ALA A 225 13.91 9.69 13.72
CA ALA A 225 15.02 10.59 13.41
C ALA A 225 15.41 10.37 11.95
N ALA A 226 15.46 11.45 11.18
CA ALA A 226 16.00 11.37 9.82
C ALA A 226 17.40 10.76 9.92
N PRO A 227 17.78 9.83 9.02
CA PRO A 227 19.16 9.38 8.99
C PRO A 227 20.04 10.63 8.94
N GLU A 228 20.99 10.75 9.87
CA GLU A 228 22.05 11.73 9.72
C GLU A 228 22.72 11.40 8.40
N VAL A 229 22.32 12.11 7.35
CA VAL A 229 23.15 12.21 6.16
C VAL A 229 24.43 12.80 6.71
N ASP A 230 25.47 11.96 6.81
CA ASP A 230 26.82 12.42 7.07
C ASP A 230 26.97 13.67 6.22
N LYS A 231 27.01 14.82 6.89
CA LYS A 231 27.38 16.06 6.24
C LYS A 231 28.78 15.78 5.79
N VAL A 232 28.93 15.34 4.54
CA VAL A 232 30.20 15.33 3.83
C VAL A 232 30.80 16.68 4.19
N PRO A 233 31.95 16.73 4.88
CA PRO A 233 32.54 17.99 5.27
C PRO A 233 32.60 18.80 3.98
N ALA A 234 31.93 19.96 3.99
CA ALA A 234 31.80 20.81 2.83
C ALA A 234 33.18 20.89 2.19
N ALA A 235 33.33 20.23 1.02
CA ALA A 235 34.56 20.32 0.27
C ALA A 235 34.82 21.81 0.11
N ALA A 236 35.99 22.25 0.60
CA ALA A 236 36.38 23.65 0.56
C ALA A 236 36.01 24.20 -0.81
N ALA A 237 35.23 25.28 -0.82
CA ALA A 237 34.84 25.97 -2.02
C ALA A 237 36.12 26.27 -2.82
N VAL A 238 36.31 25.56 -3.92
CA VAL A 238 37.29 25.95 -4.92
C VAL A 238 36.64 27.12 -5.63
N ASP A 239 37.25 28.30 -5.52
CA ASP A 239 36.82 29.52 -6.19
C ASP A 239 36.51 29.22 -7.66
N ALA A 240 35.26 29.45 -8.05
CA ALA A 240 34.87 29.43 -9.44
C ALA A 240 35.57 30.60 -10.17
N PRO A 241 36.20 30.40 -11.34
CA PRO A 241 36.74 31.50 -12.11
C PRO A 241 35.59 32.42 -12.56
N VAL A 242 35.72 33.70 -12.22
CA VAL A 242 34.81 34.77 -12.65
C VAL A 242 34.80 34.84 -14.17
N VAL A 243 33.75 34.32 -14.79
CA VAL A 243 33.52 34.51 -16.23
C VAL A 243 33.02 35.94 -16.43
N ALA A 244 33.87 36.78 -17.02
CA ALA A 244 33.51 38.14 -17.40
C ALA A 244 32.34 38.12 -18.41
N PRO A 245 31.35 39.03 -18.28
CA PRO A 245 30.27 39.14 -19.24
C PRO A 245 30.81 39.57 -20.62
N PRO A 246 30.31 39.02 -21.73
CA PRO A 246 30.75 39.41 -23.06
C PRO A 246 30.40 40.88 -23.36
N PRO A 247 31.24 41.60 -24.10
CA PRO A 247 31.04 43.03 -24.35
C PRO A 247 29.78 43.29 -25.20
N LEU A 248 29.00 44.26 -24.75
CA LEU A 248 27.86 44.82 -25.48
C LEU A 248 28.35 45.60 -26.70
N VAL A 249 28.13 45.05 -27.89
CA VAL A 249 28.24 45.78 -29.16
C VAL A 249 26.82 45.96 -29.72
N GLY A 250 26.31 47.20 -29.67
CA GLY A 250 25.12 47.61 -30.41
C GLY A 250 25.40 47.63 -31.93
N ALA A 251 24.43 47.77 -32.83
CA ALA A 251 23.00 47.98 -32.75
C ALA A 251 22.43 47.73 -34.18
N ARG A 252 21.10 47.60 -34.27
CA ARG A 252 20.18 48.19 -35.28
C ARG A 252 19.25 47.23 -36.04
N PHE A 253 17.96 47.47 -35.75
CA PHE A 253 16.78 47.53 -36.63
C PHE A 253 16.22 46.25 -37.28
N GLY A 254 14.93 46.01 -36.98
CA GLY A 254 14.03 45.16 -37.76
C GLY A 254 12.74 44.91 -36.99
N GLY A 255 11.69 45.68 -37.31
CA GLY A 255 10.45 45.78 -36.54
C GLY A 255 9.55 44.53 -36.53
N GLY A 256 8.50 44.59 -35.71
CA GLY A 256 7.43 43.60 -35.70
C GLY A 256 6.55 43.71 -34.46
N GLN A 257 5.45 44.45 -34.59
CA GLN A 257 4.57 44.93 -33.53
C GLN A 257 3.91 43.85 -32.66
N ARG A 258 3.80 44.19 -31.36
CA ARG A 258 2.85 43.60 -30.39
C ARG A 258 1.42 43.86 -30.86
N ALA A 259 0.64 42.80 -31.06
CA ALA A 259 -0.81 42.89 -31.20
C ALA A 259 -1.46 42.92 -29.80
N GLU A 260 -1.89 44.11 -29.41
CA GLU A 260 -2.86 44.34 -28.33
C GLU A 260 -4.21 43.67 -28.67
N ARG A 261 -4.79 42.98 -27.69
CA ARG A 261 -6.18 42.51 -27.72
C ARG A 261 -7.13 43.70 -27.54
N PRO A 262 -8.15 43.89 -28.40
CA PRO A 262 -9.25 44.78 -28.06
C PRO A 262 -10.38 44.00 -27.36
N ARG A 263 -10.76 44.49 -26.17
CA ARG A 263 -12.06 44.27 -25.53
C ARG A 263 -13.01 45.38 -25.97
N ARG A 264 -14.21 45.02 -26.45
CA ARG A 264 -15.50 45.76 -26.44
C ARG A 264 -16.48 44.86 -27.21
N GLY A 265 -17.76 44.69 -26.90
CA GLY A 265 -18.67 45.30 -25.94
C GLY A 265 -20.08 44.82 -26.31
N ARG A 266 -21.01 44.91 -25.35
CA ARG A 266 -22.47 44.76 -25.52
C ARG A 266 -22.99 45.41 -26.79
N PHE A 267 -24.06 44.87 -27.39
CA PHE A 267 -25.40 45.49 -27.44
C PHE A 267 -26.47 44.51 -27.93
N ALA A 268 -27.68 44.74 -27.44
CA ALA A 268 -28.89 43.95 -27.60
C ALA A 268 -29.65 44.24 -28.91
N ARG A 269 -30.50 43.28 -29.31
CA ARG A 269 -31.88 43.49 -29.75
C ARG A 269 -32.67 42.21 -29.55
#